data_AF-A0A527IG09-F1
#
_entry.id   AF-A0A527IG09-F1
#
_cell.length_a   1.000
_cell.length_b   1.000
_cell.length_c   1.000
_cell.angle_alpha   90.00
_cell.angle_beta   90.00
_cell.angle_gamma   90.00
#
_symmetry.space_group_name_H-M   'P 1'
#
loop_
_entity.id
_entity.type
_entity.pdbx_description
1 polymer ?
#
loop_
_entity_poly.entity_id
_entity_poly.type
_entity_poly.pdbx_seq_one_letter_code
_entity_poly.pdbx_strand_id
1 'polypeptide(L)'
;VHDWSEDDFRRIRAIYYGMISEVDAQLGRVWQAVKATGAWDDTIIVLTSDHAEMMGDHFMLGKGGYFDGSYHIPLIIRDPRQGKATGGSVDSFTEANDIL
;
A
#
# COMPACT_ATOMS: atom_id res chain seq x y z
N VAL A 1 7.59 -15.41 -17.59
CA VAL A 1 6.73 -16.05 -16.56
C VAL A 1 5.77 -17.07 -17.15
N HIS A 2 5.60 -17.17 -18.48
CA HIS A 2 4.71 -18.17 -19.11
C HIS A 2 5.15 -19.62 -18.87
N ASP A 3 6.40 -19.82 -18.50
CA ASP A 3 7.04 -21.09 -18.17
C ASP A 3 7.17 -21.34 -16.66
N TRP A 4 6.66 -20.43 -15.83
CA TRP A 4 6.74 -20.57 -14.37
C TRP A 4 5.69 -21.53 -13.84
N SER A 5 6.11 -22.37 -12.89
CA SER A 5 5.21 -23.26 -12.17
C SER A 5 4.43 -22.52 -11.09
N GLU A 6 3.40 -23.15 -10.53
CA GLU A 6 2.69 -22.60 -9.38
C GLU A 6 3.63 -22.38 -8.17
N ASP A 7 4.64 -23.23 -8.00
CA ASP A 7 5.61 -23.09 -6.92
C ASP A 7 6.52 -21.87 -7.11
N ASP A 8 6.86 -21.50 -8.35
CA ASP A 8 7.58 -20.26 -8.63
C ASP A 8 6.74 -19.03 -8.26
N PHE A 9 5.45 -19.03 -8.60
CA PHE A 9 4.52 -17.97 -8.20
C PHE A 9 4.35 -17.88 -6.67
N ARG A 10 4.25 -19.02 -5.98
CA ARG A 10 4.19 -19.04 -4.51
C ARG A 10 5.47 -18.46 -3.90
N ARG A 11 6.64 -18.80 -4.47
CA ARG A 11 7.93 -18.32 -3.97
C ARG A 11 8.10 -16.82 -4.18
N ILE A 12 7.76 -16.28 -5.34
CA ILE A 12 7.86 -14.83 -5.58
C ILE A 12 6.89 -14.06 -4.68
N ARG A 13 5.67 -14.57 -4.47
CA ARG A 13 4.69 -13.95 -3.58
C ARG A 13 5.15 -13.95 -2.12
N ALA A 14 5.78 -15.03 -1.67
CA ALA A 14 6.38 -15.08 -0.33
C ALA A 14 7.48 -14.03 -0.15
N ILE A 15 8.33 -13.83 -1.17
CA ILE A 15 9.35 -12.77 -1.15
C ILE A 15 8.69 -11.38 -1.15
N TYR A 16 7.67 -11.16 -1.97
CA TYR A 16 6.94 -9.90 -2.04
C TYR A 16 6.30 -9.54 -0.69
N TYR A 17 5.70 -10.51 0.01
CA TYR A 17 5.18 -10.30 1.38
C TYR A 17 6.29 -9.97 2.39
N GLY A 18 7.48 -10.55 2.21
CA GLY A 18 8.67 -10.16 2.98
C GLY A 18 9.09 -8.71 2.70
N MET A 19 9.04 -8.27 1.44
CA MET A 19 9.33 -6.88 1.06
C MET A 19 8.32 -5.89 1.64
N ILE A 20 7.03 -6.23 1.64
CA ILE A 20 5.99 -5.43 2.32
C ILE A 20 6.33 -5.27 3.81
N SER A 21 6.71 -6.37 4.46
CA SER A 21 7.08 -6.37 5.89
C SER A 21 8.32 -5.52 6.17
N GLU A 22 9.30 -5.51 5.26
CA GLU A 22 10.49 -4.66 5.36
C GLU A 22 10.11 -3.18 5.29
N VAL A 23 9.30 -2.80 4.29
CA VAL A 23 8.83 -1.41 4.13
C VAL A 23 8.01 -0.97 5.35
N ASP A 24 7.12 -1.82 5.87
CA ASP A 24 6.34 -1.53 7.09
C ASP A 24 7.24 -1.21 8.29
N ALA A 25 8.34 -1.96 8.48
CA ALA A 25 9.31 -1.66 9.52
C ALA A 25 9.98 -0.29 9.33
N GLN A 26 10.27 0.11 8.07
CA GLN A 26 10.83 1.44 7.78
C GLN A 26 9.80 2.56 8.01
N LEU A 27 8.54 2.35 7.65
CA LEU A 27 7.44 3.27 7.96
C LEU A 27 7.36 3.47 9.49
N GLY A 28 7.45 2.39 10.26
CA GLY A 28 7.58 2.42 11.72
C GLY A 28 8.64 3.40 12.22
N ARG A 29 9.84 3.38 11.62
CA ARG A 29 10.93 4.31 11.97
C ARG A 29 10.58 5.77 11.66
N VAL A 30 9.95 6.03 10.51
CA VAL A 30 9.48 7.37 10.14
C VAL A 30 8.44 7.88 11.14
N TRP A 31 7.45 7.05 11.50
CA TRP A 31 6.43 7.42 12.49
C TRP A 31 7.04 7.78 13.84
N GLN A 32 8.01 7.00 14.31
CA GLN A 32 8.69 7.29 15.58
C GLN A 32 9.51 8.59 15.51
N ALA A 33 10.18 8.86 14.38
CA ALA A 33 10.90 10.12 14.20
C ALA A 33 9.95 11.32 14.23
N VAL A 34 8.82 11.26 13.52
CA VAL A 34 7.79 12.32 13.55
C VAL A 34 7.28 12.53 14.98
N LYS A 35 6.97 11.45 15.72
CA LYS A 35 6.57 11.52 17.14
C LYS A 35 7.63 12.18 18.02
N ALA A 36 8.89 11.81 17.86
CA ALA A 36 9.99 12.35 18.67
C ALA A 36 10.19 13.87 18.48
N THR A 37 9.80 14.43 17.32
CA THR A 37 9.84 15.88 17.08
C THR A 37 8.66 16.64 17.70
N GLY A 38 7.65 15.93 18.24
CA GLY A 38 6.41 16.52 18.72
C GLY A 38 5.40 16.86 17.60
N ALA A 39 5.73 16.58 16.34
CA ALA A 39 4.89 16.94 15.19
C ALA A 39 3.73 15.96 14.90
N TRP A 40 3.59 14.89 15.68
CA TRP A 40 2.61 13.83 15.41
C TRP A 40 1.17 14.35 15.31
N ASP A 41 0.77 15.27 16.17
CA ASP A 41 -0.60 15.81 16.19
C ASP A 41 -0.78 17.06 15.32
N ASP A 42 0.27 17.47 14.59
CA ASP A 42 0.26 18.60 13.64
C ASP A 42 0.65 18.17 12.22
N THR A 43 0.73 16.85 11.96
CA THR A 43 1.11 16.29 10.65
C THR A 43 -0.02 15.44 10.08
N ILE A 44 -0.44 15.76 8.85
CA ILE A 44 -1.27 14.86 8.03
C ILE A 44 -0.34 13.83 7.40
N ILE A 45 -0.71 12.55 7.51
CA ILE A 45 0.03 11.44 6.89
C ILE A 45 -0.87 10.80 5.83
N VAL A 46 -0.39 10.77 4.58
CA VAL A 46 -1.02 10.06 3.47
C VAL A 46 -0.09 8.91 3.07
N LEU A 47 -0.55 7.67 3.25
CA LEU A 47 0.14 6.47 2.79
C LEU A 47 -0.62 5.91 1.58
N THR A 48 0.08 5.77 0.47
CA THR A 48 -0.50 5.20 -0.76
C THR A 48 0.59 4.58 -1.66
N SER A 49 0.19 4.08 -2.83
CA SER A 49 1.05 3.50 -3.86
C SER A 49 0.73 4.13 -5.22
N ASP A 50 1.67 4.16 -6.16
CA ASP A 50 1.43 4.65 -7.52
C ASP A 50 0.64 3.65 -8.38
N HIS A 51 0.88 2.35 -8.15
CA HIS A 51 0.15 1.24 -8.74
C HIS A 51 0.18 0.00 -7.82
N ALA A 52 -0.51 -1.07 -8.21
CA ALA A 52 -0.46 -2.36 -7.53
C ALA A 52 0.38 -3.38 -8.32
N GLU A 53 0.20 -4.67 -8.08
CA GLU A 53 1.06 -5.72 -8.66
C GLU A 53 0.24 -7.00 -8.82
N MET A 54 0.26 -7.56 -10.03
CA MET A 54 -0.53 -8.75 -10.39
C MET A 54 -0.12 -9.99 -9.61
N MET A 55 1.16 -10.13 -9.24
CA MET A 55 1.66 -11.16 -8.30
C MET A 55 1.18 -12.60 -8.57
N GLY A 56 0.98 -12.96 -9.83
CA GLY A 56 0.54 -14.28 -10.29
C GLY A 56 -0.92 -14.36 -10.72
N ASP A 57 -1.73 -13.35 -10.39
CA ASP A 57 -3.12 -13.28 -10.84
C ASP A 57 -3.18 -13.23 -12.36
N HIS A 58 -4.13 -13.96 -12.94
CA HIS A 58 -4.26 -14.15 -14.39
C HIS A 58 -2.96 -14.61 -15.09
N PHE A 59 -2.07 -15.31 -14.36
CA PHE A 59 -0.74 -15.74 -14.82
C PHE A 59 0.19 -14.57 -15.20
N MET A 60 -0.02 -13.40 -14.60
CA MET A 60 0.75 -12.18 -14.87
C MET A 60 1.60 -11.79 -13.66
N LEU A 61 2.75 -11.16 -13.93
CA LEU A 61 3.51 -10.34 -12.98
C LEU A 61 3.64 -8.93 -13.55
N GLY A 62 3.89 -7.96 -12.68
CA GLY A 62 3.99 -6.56 -13.01
C GLY A 62 2.65 -5.85 -12.89
N LYS A 63 2.55 -4.77 -13.66
CA LYS A 63 1.43 -3.83 -13.72
C LYS A 63 1.08 -3.50 -15.16
N GLY A 64 -0.15 -3.09 -15.40
CA GLY A 64 -0.75 -2.76 -16.68
C GLY A 64 -2.00 -3.60 -16.98
N GLY A 65 -2.55 -3.41 -18.18
CA GLY A 65 -3.78 -4.09 -18.60
C GLY A 65 -5.02 -3.40 -18.03
N TYR A 66 -5.96 -4.19 -17.52
CA TYR A 66 -7.24 -3.69 -17.02
C TYR A 66 -7.77 -4.49 -15.81
N PHE A 67 -6.95 -5.39 -15.25
CA PHE A 67 -7.34 -6.19 -14.09
C PHE A 67 -7.03 -5.44 -12.80
N ASP A 68 -7.94 -5.54 -11.83
CA ASP A 68 -7.87 -4.82 -10.56
C ASP A 68 -6.56 -5.03 -9.79
N GLY A 69 -5.97 -6.23 -9.88
CA GLY A 69 -4.69 -6.55 -9.21
C GLY A 69 -3.55 -5.61 -9.58
N SER A 70 -3.63 -4.94 -10.74
CA SER A 70 -2.66 -3.93 -11.16
C SER A 70 -2.97 -2.50 -10.68
N TYR A 71 -4.20 -2.21 -10.25
CA TYR A 71 -4.68 -0.83 -10.05
C TYR A 71 -5.24 -0.57 -8.64
N HIS A 72 -5.70 -1.59 -7.93
CA HIS A 72 -6.26 -1.44 -6.58
C HIS A 72 -5.13 -1.26 -5.55
N ILE A 73 -4.95 -0.03 -5.09
CA ILE A 73 -3.85 0.40 -4.21
C ILE A 73 -4.32 0.72 -2.78
N PRO A 74 -3.43 0.67 -1.78
CA PRO A 74 -3.76 1.20 -0.45
C PRO A 74 -3.93 2.72 -0.49
N LEU A 75 -4.88 3.24 0.28
CA LEU A 75 -4.96 4.66 0.61
C LEU A 75 -5.36 4.79 2.08
N ILE A 76 -4.43 5.28 2.91
CA ILE A 76 -4.66 5.53 4.34
C ILE A 76 -4.30 6.98 4.62
N ILE A 77 -5.27 7.74 5.13
CA ILE A 77 -5.09 9.14 5.49
C ILE A 77 -5.30 9.31 6.99
N ARG A 78 -4.25 9.73 7.70
CA ARG A 78 -4.34 10.20 9.08
C ARG A 78 -4.32 11.72 9.09
N ASP A 79 -5.47 12.31 9.40
CA ASP A 79 -5.60 13.75 9.68
C ASP A 79 -5.88 13.98 11.18
N PRO A 80 -4.95 14.55 11.97
CA PRO A 80 -5.13 14.75 13.40
C PRO A 80 -6.28 15.72 13.73
N ARG A 81 -6.77 16.51 12.77
CA ARG A 81 -7.91 17.43 12.95
C ARG A 81 -9.24 16.71 12.92
N GLN A 82 -9.29 15.51 12.33
CA GLN A 82 -10.52 14.73 12.11
C GLN A 82 -10.60 13.51 13.03
N GLY A 83 -10.45 13.73 14.34
CA GLY A 83 -10.37 12.65 15.34
C GLY A 83 -11.55 11.64 15.31
N LYS A 84 -12.75 12.07 14.90
CA LYS A 84 -13.94 11.21 14.78
C LYS A 84 -13.88 10.16 13.66
N ALA A 85 -13.02 10.36 12.66
CA ALA A 85 -12.85 9.43 11.54
C ALA A 85 -11.74 8.38 11.79
N THR A 86 -11.01 8.49 12.91
CA THR A 86 -9.93 7.57 13.25
C THR A 86 -10.44 6.13 13.33
N GLY A 87 -9.81 5.23 12.58
CA GLY A 87 -10.20 3.81 12.52
C GLY A 87 -11.43 3.51 11.67
N GLY A 88 -11.99 4.51 10.98
CA GLY A 88 -13.05 4.31 9.99
C GLY A 88 -12.52 3.74 8.67
N SER A 89 -13.44 3.17 7.87
CA SER A 89 -13.20 2.76 6.49
C SER A 89 -14.13 3.52 5.53
N VAL A 90 -13.71 3.66 4.29
CA VAL A 90 -14.50 4.25 3.20
C VAL A 90 -14.54 3.22 2.07
N ASP A 91 -15.74 2.79 1.69
CA ASP A 91 -15.95 1.77 0.64
C ASP A 91 -16.32 2.38 -0.72
N SER A 92 -16.37 3.71 -0.81
CA SER A 92 -16.58 4.41 -2.08
C SER A 92 -15.33 4.35 -2.95
N PHE A 93 -15.52 4.30 -4.27
CA PHE A 93 -14.40 4.43 -5.19
C PHE A 93 -13.71 5.79 -5.03
N THR A 94 -12.39 5.76 -4.99
CA THR A 94 -11.50 6.93 -4.94
C THR A 94 -10.37 6.70 -5.93
N GLU A 95 -9.78 7.79 -6.42
CA GLU A 95 -8.72 7.75 -7.43
C GLU A 95 -7.45 8.43 -6.92
N ALA A 96 -6.28 8.00 -7.42
CA ALA A 96 -5.00 8.62 -7.04
C ALA A 96 -4.95 10.13 -7.37
N ASN A 97 -5.71 10.57 -8.38
CA ASN A 97 -5.83 11.98 -8.75
C ASN A 97 -6.63 12.81 -7.73
N ASP A 98 -7.42 12.20 -6.84
CA ASP A 98 -8.18 12.92 -5.81
C ASP A 98 -7.29 13.49 -4.69
N ILE A 99 -6.03 13.08 -4.63
CA ILE A 99 -5.07 13.53 -3.61
C ILE A 99 -4.56 14.95 -3.88
N LEU A 100 -4.58 15.42 -5.13
CA LEU A 100 -4.06 16.71 -5.57
C LEU A 100 -5.16 17.69 -6.00
#